data_AF-A0A7L0RBK9-F1
#
_entry.id   AF-A0A7L0RBK9-F1
#
_cell.length_a   1.000
_cell.length_b   1.000
_cell.length_c   1.000
_cell.angle_alpha   90.00
_cell.angle_beta   90.00
_cell.angle_gamma   90.00
#
_symmetry.space_group_name_H-M   'P 1'
#
loop_
_entity.id
_entity.type
_entity.pdbx_description
1 polymer ?
#
loop_
_entity_poly.entity_id
_entity_poly.type
_entity_poly.pdbx_seq_one_letter_code
_entity_poly.pdbx_strand_id
1 'polypeptide(L)' 'AGRRALLALVRRSRHRQVPLRDLEGLRPPPGAALGVPFLLHDLLGEGRLLRVPTAAGPLLRLADP' A
#
# COMPACT_ATOMS: atom_id res chain seq x y z
N ALA A 1 11.28 -7.27 -4.67
CA ALA A 1 10.47 -6.74 -5.80
C ALA A 1 9.10 -6.23 -5.34
N GLY A 2 8.34 -7.01 -4.56
CA GLY A 2 6.96 -6.68 -4.15
C GLY A 2 6.74 -5.30 -3.52
N ARG A 3 7.53 -4.94 -2.49
CA ARG A 3 7.40 -3.64 -1.80
C ARG A 3 7.50 -2.44 -2.74
N ARG A 4 8.50 -2.47 -3.64
CA ARG A 4 8.73 -1.40 -4.62
C ARG A 4 7.57 -1.28 -5.60
N ALA A 5 7.02 -2.41 -6.04
CA ALA A 5 5.86 -2.42 -6.93
C ALA A 5 4.61 -1.83 -6.25
N LEU A 6 4.37 -2.18 -4.98
CA LEU A 6 3.25 -1.63 -4.21
C LEU A 6 3.40 -0.12 -3.99
N LEU A 7 4.60 0.34 -3.60
CA LEU A 7 4.89 1.77 -3.48
C LEU A 7 4.74 2.50 -4.82
N ALA A 8 5.17 1.90 -5.93
CA ALA A 8 4.99 2.48 -7.26
C ALA A 8 3.50 2.59 -7.65
N LEU A 9 2.68 1.62 -7.25
CA LEU A 9 1.24 1.66 -7.45
C LEU A 9 0.62 2.83 -6.69
N VAL A 10 0.92 2.99 -5.40
CA VAL A 10 0.42 4.13 -4.60
C VAL A 10 0.96 5.47 -5.12
N ARG A 11 2.21 5.52 -5.62
CA ARG A 11 2.77 6.75 -6.21
C ARG A 11 2.03 7.22 -7.46
N ARG A 12 1.54 6.26 -8.26
CA ARG A 12 0.82 6.54 -9.50
C ARG A 12 -0.68 6.77 -9.28
N SER A 13 -1.19 6.50 -8.08
CA SER A 13 -2.59 6.75 -7.78
C SER A 13 -2.87 8.23 -7.60
N ARG A 14 -4.14 8.60 -7.78
CA ARG A 14 -4.59 9.97 -7.59
C ARG A 14 -4.31 10.40 -6.14
N HIS A 15 -3.72 11.58 -5.97
CA HIS A 15 -3.36 12.15 -4.66
C HIS A 15 -2.42 11.29 -3.80
N ARG A 16 -1.68 10.33 -4.39
CA ARG A 16 -0.77 9.41 -3.68
C ARG A 16 -1.47 8.60 -2.59
N GLN A 17 -2.75 8.29 -2.82
CA GLN A 17 -3.64 7.61 -1.89
C GLN A 17 -4.41 6.49 -2.58
N VAL A 18 -4.62 5.38 -1.88
CA VAL A 18 -5.39 4.24 -2.38
C VAL A 18 -6.26 3.68 -1.26
N PRO A 19 -7.55 3.35 -1.48
CA PRO A 19 -8.35 2.62 -0.51
C PRO A 19 -7.72 1.29 -0.13
N LEU A 20 -7.70 0.95 1.17
CA LEU A 20 -7.07 -0.28 1.65
C LEU A 20 -7.68 -1.53 0.98
N ARG A 21 -9.01 -1.56 0.86
CA ARG A 21 -9.76 -2.66 0.23
C ARG A 21 -9.33 -2.94 -1.21
N ASP A 22 -8.89 -1.90 -1.93
CA ASP A 22 -8.47 -2.01 -3.33
C ASP A 22 -7.08 -2.68 -3.43
N LEU A 23 -6.30 -2.69 -2.34
CA LEU A 23 -4.98 -3.33 -2.27
C LEU A 23 -5.05 -4.75 -1.69
N GLU A 24 -5.96 -5.02 -0.75
CA GLU A 24 -6.10 -6.34 -0.12
C GLU A 24 -6.46 -7.46 -1.11
N GLY A 25 -7.20 -7.13 -2.19
CA GLY A 25 -7.56 -8.06 -3.25
C GLY A 25 -6.53 -8.22 -4.37
N LEU A 26 -5.41 -7.47 -4.33
CA LEU A 26 -4.41 -7.54 -5.39
C LEU A 26 -3.61 -8.84 -5.32
N ARG A 27 -3.35 -9.42 -6.49
CA ARG A 27 -2.36 -10.48 -6.60
C ARG A 27 -0.98 -9.92 -6.20
N PRO A 28 -0.19 -10.69 -5.43
CA PRO A 28 1.15 -10.25 -5.05
C PRO A 28 1.99 -10.00 -6.30
N PRO A 29 2.80 -8.92 -6.31
CA PRO A 29 3.64 -8.61 -7.47
C PRO A 29 4.60 -9.77 -7.79
N PRO A 30 4.97 -9.98 -9.06
CA PRO A 30 5.94 -11.01 -9.45
C PRO A 30 7.23 -10.91 -8.63
N GLY A 31 7.69 -12.05 -8.09
CA GLY A 31 8.87 -12.12 -7.23
C GLY A 31 8.66 -11.56 -5.82
N ALA A 32 7.42 -11.39 -5.37
CA ALA A 32 7.10 -11.26 -3.94
C ALA A 32 6.98 -12.66 -3.32
N ALA A 33 7.77 -12.93 -2.27
CA ALA A 33 7.69 -14.19 -1.53
C ALA A 33 6.44 -14.28 -0.65
N LEU A 34 5.83 -13.14 -0.32
CA LEU A 34 4.70 -13.02 0.60
C LEU A 34 3.58 -12.19 -0.03
N GLY A 35 2.34 -12.41 0.45
CA GLY A 35 1.14 -11.75 -0.05
C GLY A 35 1.11 -10.23 0.19
N VAL A 36 0.19 -9.55 -0.50
CA VAL A 36 -0.01 -8.10 -0.35
C VAL A 36 -0.28 -7.68 1.11
N PRO A 37 -1.08 -8.40 1.92
CA PRO A 37 -1.28 -8.06 3.32
C PRO A 37 0.03 -7.96 4.11
N PHE A 38 0.96 -8.90 3.91
CA PHE A 38 2.27 -8.87 4.57
C PHE A 38 3.07 -7.64 4.15
N LEU A 39 3.15 -7.38 2.84
CA LEU A 39 3.89 -6.23 2.31
C LEU A 39 3.33 -4.90 2.83
N LEU A 40 2.01 -4.82 3.01
CA LEU A 40 1.34 -3.66 3.61
C LEU A 40 1.72 -3.47 5.07
N HIS A 41 1.64 -4.53 5.88
CA HIS A 41 2.05 -4.48 7.28
C HIS A 41 3.50 -4.02 7.43
N ASP A 42 4.38 -4.56 6.60
CA ASP A 42 5.80 -4.20 6.61
C ASP A 42 6.05 -2.73 6.21
N LEU A 43 5.37 -2.23 5.17
CA LEU A 43 5.49 -0.83 4.74
C LEU A 43 4.87 0.17 5.72
N LEU A 44 3.81 -0.23 6.44
CA LEU A 44 3.22 0.53 7.53
C LEU A 44 4.17 0.58 8.74
N GLY A 45 4.80 -0.55 9.08
CA GLY A 45 5.79 -0.64 10.16
C GLY A 45 7.05 0.18 9.89
N GLU A 46 7.52 0.25 8.64
CA GLU A 46 8.62 1.12 8.22
C GLU A 46 8.21 2.61 8.12
N GLY A 47 6.93 2.94 8.29
CA GLY A 47 6.43 4.32 8.15
C GLY A 47 6.49 4.85 6.71
N ARG A 48 6.61 3.98 5.70
CA ARG A 48 6.61 4.35 4.27
C ARG A 48 5.20 4.59 3.74
N LEU A 49 4.23 3.96 4.38
CA LEU A 49 2.79 4.18 4.16
C LEU A 49 2.16 4.63 5.48
N LEU A 50 1.11 5.42 5.37
CA LEU A 50 0.27 5.86 6.47
C LEU A 50 -1.15 5.35 6.25
N ARG A 51 -1.74 4.75 7.28
CA ARG A 51 -3.16 4.40 7.30
C ARG A 51 -3.97 5.61 7.76
N VAL A 52 -4.82 6.13 6.90
CA VAL A 52 -5.66 7.30 7.17
C VAL A 52 -7.11 6.85 7.30
N PRO A 53 -7.76 6.97 8.47
CA PRO A 53 -9.17 6.66 8.61
C PRO A 53 -10.02 7.71 7.88
N THR A 54 -11.05 7.25 7.15
CA THR A 54 -12.03 8.13 6.50
C THR A 54 -13.43 7.56 6.67
N ALA A 55 -14.45 8.38 6.41
CA ALA A 55 -15.85 7.95 6.46
C ALA A 55 -16.18 6.82 5.46
N ALA A 56 -15.44 6.70 4.36
CA ALA A 56 -15.64 5.67 3.33
C ALA A 56 -14.78 4.41 3.55
N GLY A 57 -14.07 4.33 4.68
CA GLY A 57 -13.09 3.31 5.00
C GLY A 57 -11.64 3.82 4.97
N PRO A 58 -10.67 3.02 5.42
CA PRO A 58 -9.28 3.44 5.51
C PRO A 58 -8.63 3.59 4.12
N LEU A 59 -7.82 4.64 3.98
CA LEU A 59 -6.91 4.85 2.85
C LEU A 59 -5.47 4.55 3.28
N LEU A 60 -4.65 4.16 2.32
CA LEU A 60 -3.20 4.12 2.43
C LEU A 60 -2.63 5.29 1.65
N ARG A 61 -1.85 6.13 2.34
CA ARG A 61 -1.16 7.29 1.78
C ARG A 61 0.34 7.03 1.83
N LEU A 62 1.08 7.50 0.83
CA LEU A 62 2.54 7.56 0.98
C LEU A 62 2.91 8.49 2.14
N ALA A 63 3.84 8.04 2.99
CA ALA A 63 4.57 8.99 3.80
C ALA A 63 5.47 9.78 2.83
N ASP A 64 5.24 11.08 2.73
CA ASP A 64 6.20 11.95 2.05
C ASP A 64 7.52 11.93 2.86
N PRO A 65 8.69 12.04 2.22
CA PRO A 65 9.91 12.44 2.91
C PRO A 65 9.75 13.83 3.53
#